data_AF-A0A0L8HU24-F1
#
_entry.id   AF-A0A0L8HU24-F1
#
_cell.length_a   1.000
_cell.length_b   1.000
_cell.length_c   1.000
_cell.angle_alpha   90.00
_cell.angle_beta   90.00
_cell.angle_gamma   90.00
#
_symmetry.space_group_name_H-M   'P 1'
#
loop_
_entity.id
_entity.type
_entity.pdbx_description
1 polymer ?
#
loop_
_entity_poly.entity_id
_entity_poly.type
_entity_poly.pdbx_seq_one_letter_code
_entity_poly.pdbx_strand_id
1 'polypeptide(L)'
;MAIVRAMGKPDYFITFTTYPKWMEIQTTLFPRVHAQYRPDIACRVFKIKLDALHHDLQKRHVLGKVVAYTLTIECQKRGLTHAHILLIMANRHKSAVPEIIDKEFSAELPDKH
;
A
#
# COMPACT_ATOMS: atom_id res chain seq x y z
N MET A 1 0.02 -11.12 16.94
CA MET A 1 -1.32 -11.08 16.31
C MET A 1 -1.89 -12.49 16.19
N ALA A 2 -3.18 -12.70 16.45
CA ALA A 2 -3.81 -14.04 16.40
C ALA A 2 -3.73 -14.69 15.01
N ILE A 3 -3.90 -13.90 13.95
CA ILE A 3 -3.80 -14.37 12.56
C ILE A 3 -2.43 -14.95 12.21
N VAL A 4 -1.34 -14.37 12.74
CA VAL A 4 0.03 -14.87 12.51
C VAL A 4 0.24 -16.21 13.19
N ARG A 5 -0.36 -16.43 14.37
CA ARG A 5 -0.32 -17.72 15.06
C ARG A 5 -1.09 -18.80 14.28
N ALA A 6 -2.20 -18.45 13.65
CA ALA A 6 -3.05 -19.40 12.93
C ALA A 6 -2.58 -19.67 11.49
N MET A 7 -2.12 -18.65 10.78
CA MET A 7 -1.86 -18.69 9.34
C MET A 7 -0.36 -18.66 8.99
N GLY A 8 0.50 -18.48 9.99
CA GLY A 8 1.95 -18.34 9.82
C GLY A 8 2.40 -16.88 9.68
N LYS A 9 3.72 -16.70 9.50
CA LYS A 9 4.32 -15.37 9.33
C LYS A 9 3.88 -14.72 8.00
N PRO A 10 3.76 -13.39 7.95
CA PRO A 10 3.59 -12.65 6.70
C PRO A 10 4.77 -12.87 5.74
N ASP A 11 4.48 -12.88 4.44
CA ASP A 11 5.46 -12.98 3.36
C ASP A 11 5.77 -11.59 2.77
N TYR A 12 4.76 -10.71 2.66
CA TYR A 12 4.96 -9.32 2.24
C TYR A 12 4.56 -8.34 3.34
N PHE A 13 5.32 -7.25 3.42
CA PHE A 13 4.96 -6.05 4.15
C PHE A 13 4.93 -4.86 3.20
N ILE A 14 3.74 -4.32 2.95
CA ILE A 14 3.52 -3.22 2.02
C ILE A 14 3.17 -1.98 2.84
N THR A 15 3.90 -0.90 2.59
CA THR A 15 3.53 0.43 3.09
C THR A 15 2.97 1.25 1.93
N PHE A 16 1.72 1.68 2.06
CA PHE A 16 1.07 2.53 1.08
C PHE A 16 0.84 3.92 1.69
N THR A 17 1.51 4.93 1.16
CA THR A 17 1.50 6.29 1.71
C THR A 17 0.83 7.25 0.75
N THR A 18 0.01 8.15 1.28
CA THR A 18 -0.58 9.22 0.47
C THR A 18 0.52 10.10 -0.11
N TYR A 19 0.50 10.32 -1.42
CA TYR A 19 1.38 11.27 -2.07
C TYR A 19 0.64 12.59 -2.35
N PRO A 20 1.06 13.72 -1.74
CA PRO A 20 0.32 14.98 -1.85
C PRO A 20 0.30 15.53 -3.27
N LYS A 21 1.25 15.17 -4.14
CA LYS A 21 1.27 15.64 -5.54
C LYS A 21 0.46 14.75 -6.49
N TRP A 22 -0.33 13.81 -5.99
CA TRP A 22 -1.33 13.14 -6.82
C TRP A 22 -2.27 14.15 -7.47
N MET A 23 -2.51 13.99 -8.77
CA MET A 23 -3.28 14.93 -9.58
C MET A 23 -4.70 15.12 -9.02
N GLU A 24 -5.32 14.05 -8.53
CA GLU A 24 -6.66 14.06 -7.94
C GLU A 24 -6.73 14.93 -6.67
N ILE A 25 -5.63 15.00 -5.91
CA ILE A 25 -5.52 15.90 -4.75
C ILE A 25 -5.31 17.33 -5.26
N GLN A 26 -4.32 17.56 -6.12
CA GLN A 26 -3.94 18.89 -6.59
C GLN A 26 -5.08 19.61 -7.32
N THR A 27 -5.86 18.90 -8.14
CA THR A 27 -7.00 19.45 -8.88
C THR A 27 -8.19 19.81 -7.99
N THR A 28 -8.33 19.16 -6.83
CA THR A 28 -9.42 19.42 -5.88
C THR A 28 -9.05 20.51 -4.87
N LEU A 29 -7.76 20.77 -4.65
CA LEU A 29 -7.30 21.78 -3.71
C LEU A 29 -7.48 23.19 -4.29
N PHE A 30 -7.89 24.13 -3.42
CA PHE A 30 -7.87 25.54 -3.75
C PHE A 30 -6.42 26.02 -3.94
N PRO A 31 -6.20 27.07 -4.76
CA PRO A 31 -4.88 27.65 -4.95
C PRO A 31 -4.20 27.93 -3.60
N ARG A 32 -2.93 27.53 -3.47
CA ARG A 32 -2.07 27.75 -2.28
C ARG A 32 -2.49 26.98 -1.02
N VAL A 33 -3.45 26.06 -1.08
CA VAL A 33 -3.77 25.17 0.06
C VAL A 33 -2.93 23.89 -0.03
N HIS A 34 -2.25 23.54 1.05
CA HIS A 34 -1.53 22.27 1.14
C HIS A 34 -2.46 21.12 1.51
N ALA A 35 -2.23 19.93 0.94
CA ALA A 35 -3.01 18.71 1.20
C ALA A 35 -3.12 18.36 2.70
N GLN A 36 -2.08 18.65 3.48
CA GLN A 36 -2.07 18.43 4.94
C GLN A 36 -3.15 19.22 5.70
N TYR A 37 -3.64 20.33 5.13
CA TYR A 37 -4.70 21.15 5.71
C TYR A 37 -6.10 20.75 5.23
N ARG A 38 -6.19 19.80 4.28
CA ARG A 38 -7.43 19.23 3.76
C ARG A 38 -7.39 17.70 3.83
N PRO A 39 -7.33 17.14 5.06
CA PRO A 39 -7.25 15.70 5.25
C PRO A 39 -8.46 14.97 4.67
N ASP A 40 -9.62 15.62 4.56
CA ASP A 40 -10.81 15.07 3.93
C ASP A 40 -10.57 14.69 2.45
N ILE A 41 -9.90 15.56 1.69
CA ILE A 41 -9.56 15.32 0.28
C ILE A 41 -8.49 14.23 0.20
N ALA A 42 -7.41 14.37 0.98
CA ALA A 42 -6.29 13.43 0.96
C ALA A 42 -6.74 12.01 1.35
N CYS A 43 -7.51 11.85 2.42
CA CYS A 43 -8.05 10.57 2.87
C CYS A 43 -8.98 9.93 1.83
N ARG A 44 -9.81 10.73 1.13
CA ARG A 44 -10.72 10.20 0.10
C ARG A 44 -9.95 9.67 -1.11
N VAL A 45 -8.98 10.43 -1.62
CA VAL A 45 -8.13 9.96 -2.73
C VAL A 45 -7.31 8.76 -2.31
N PHE A 46 -6.74 8.79 -1.10
CA PHE A 46 -6.02 7.67 -0.52
C PHE A 46 -6.88 6.40 -0.47
N LYS A 47 -8.13 6.49 0.02
CA LYS A 47 -9.04 5.34 0.11
C LYS A 47 -9.33 4.74 -1.26
N ILE A 48 -9.60 5.58 -2.26
CA ILE A 48 -9.86 5.13 -3.64
C ILE A 48 -8.65 4.35 -4.19
N LYS A 49 -7.44 4.89 -4.04
CA LYS A 49 -6.22 4.22 -4.52
C LYS A 49 -5.88 2.97 -3.70
N LEU A 50 -6.12 2.99 -2.39
CA LEU A 50 -5.94 1.83 -1.53
C LEU A 50 -6.90 0.70 -1.89
N ASP A 51 -8.15 1.02 -2.23
CA ASP A 51 -9.14 0.04 -2.69
C ASP A 51 -8.75 -0.57 -4.04
N ALA A 52 -8.21 0.24 -4.95
CA ALA A 52 -7.65 -0.25 -6.21
C ALA A 52 -6.47 -1.21 -5.97
N LEU A 53 -5.52 -0.84 -5.10
CA LEU A 53 -4.42 -1.72 -4.71
C LEU A 53 -4.93 -3.01 -4.07
N HIS A 54 -5.90 -2.91 -3.16
CA HIS A 54 -6.49 -4.07 -2.51
C HIS A 54 -7.20 -5.00 -3.50
N HIS A 55 -7.88 -4.45 -4.50
CA HIS A 55 -8.47 -5.21 -5.60
C HIS A 55 -7.39 -5.94 -6.42
N ASP A 56 -6.30 -5.27 -6.77
CA ASP A 56 -5.20 -5.86 -7.51
C ASP A 56 -4.56 -7.04 -6.74
N LEU A 57 -4.34 -6.87 -5.44
CA LEU A 57 -3.78 -7.90 -4.56
C LEU A 57 -4.73 -9.10 -4.38
N GLN A 58 -6.01 -8.84 -4.10
CA GLN A 58 -6.96 -9.89 -3.71
C GLN A 58 -7.70 -10.55 -4.88
N LYS A 59 -8.01 -9.79 -5.94
CA LYS A 59 -8.84 -10.26 -7.07
C LYS A 59 -8.02 -10.57 -8.29
N ARG A 60 -7.03 -9.74 -8.61
CA ARG A 60 -6.15 -9.96 -9.77
C ARG A 60 -4.92 -10.79 -9.44
N HIS A 61 -4.63 -11.01 -8.15
CA HIS A 61 -3.52 -11.83 -7.67
C HIS A 61 -2.18 -11.39 -8.27
N VAL A 62 -1.93 -10.08 -8.32
CA VAL A 62 -0.72 -9.52 -8.96
C VAL A 62 0.58 -9.98 -8.31
N LEU A 63 0.55 -10.29 -7.00
CA LEU A 63 1.65 -10.91 -6.24
C LEU A 63 1.41 -12.41 -5.98
N GLY A 64 0.43 -13.01 -6.65
CA GLY A 64 -0.04 -14.37 -6.38
C GLY A 64 -1.22 -14.45 -5.41
N LYS A 65 -1.58 -15.68 -5.02
CA LYS A 65 -2.78 -15.94 -4.21
C LYS A 65 -2.54 -15.62 -2.73
N VAL A 66 -3.21 -14.58 -2.23
CA VAL A 66 -3.28 -14.23 -0.81
C VAL A 66 -4.26 -15.15 -0.08
N VAL A 67 -3.86 -15.69 1.07
CA VAL A 67 -4.69 -16.54 1.94
C VAL A 67 -5.24 -15.76 3.13
N ALA A 68 -4.43 -14.85 3.67
CA ALA A 68 -4.80 -13.98 4.77
C ALA A 68 -4.08 -12.63 4.62
N TYR A 69 -4.67 -11.57 5.15
CA TYR A 69 -4.01 -10.27 5.22
C TYR A 69 -4.45 -9.50 6.46
N THR A 70 -3.66 -8.51 6.85
CA THR A 70 -4.07 -7.48 7.81
C THR A 70 -3.78 -6.11 7.22
N LEU A 71 -4.75 -5.21 7.32
CA LEU A 71 -4.64 -3.83 6.87
C LEU A 71 -4.83 -2.92 8.08
N THR A 72 -3.82 -2.11 8.38
CA THR A 72 -3.91 -1.05 9.39
C THR A 72 -3.76 0.28 8.68
N ILE A 73 -4.67 1.22 8.95
CA ILE A 73 -4.61 2.58 8.42
C ILE A 73 -4.29 3.50 9.58
N GLU A 74 -3.29 4.34 9.39
CA GLU A 74 -2.82 5.29 10.40
C GLU A 74 -2.88 6.71 9.86
N CYS A 75 -3.49 7.60 10.64
CA CYS A 75 -3.54 9.03 10.36
C CYS A 75 -2.61 9.72 11.35
N GLN A 76 -1.43 10.14 10.88
CA GLN A 76 -0.49 10.88 11.71
C GLN A 76 -0.96 12.34 11.88
N LYS A 77 -0.82 12.94 13.07
CA LYS A 77 -1.31 14.30 13.38
C LYS A 77 -0.85 15.40 12.41
N ARG A 78 0.29 15.21 11.74
CA ARG A 78 0.85 16.11 10.71
C ARG A 78 1.29 15.37 9.45
N GLY A 79 1.06 14.06 9.40
CA GLY A 79 1.42 13.20 8.27
C GLY A 79 0.17 12.86 7.48
N LEU A 80 0.33 12.65 6.19
CA LEU A 80 -0.76 12.16 5.37
C LEU A 80 -1.02 10.68 5.70
N THR A 81 -2.22 10.20 5.37
CA THR A 81 -2.63 8.84 5.69
C THR A 81 -1.67 7.82 5.08
N HIS A 82 -1.30 6.82 5.86
CA HIS A 82 -0.57 5.66 5.39
C HIS A 82 -1.27 4.37 5.84
N ALA A 83 -1.05 3.31 5.08
CA ALA A 83 -1.51 1.98 5.38
C ALA A 83 -0.34 1.02 5.46
N HIS A 84 -0.39 0.14 6.44
CA HIS A 84 0.46 -1.02 6.56
C HIS A 84 -0.35 -2.26 6.21
N ILE A 85 0.12 -3.02 5.22
CA ILE A 85 -0.52 -4.24 4.75
C ILE A 85 0.45 -5.40 4.95
N LEU A 86 0.03 -6.39 5.73
CA LEU A 86 0.73 -7.67 5.82
C LEU A 86 -0.03 -8.69 4.98
N LEU A 87 0.67 -9.38 4.09
CA LEU A 87 0.10 -10.44 3.27
C LEU A 87 0.68 -11.80 3.67
N ILE A 88 -0.19 -12.80 3.79
CA ILE A 88 0.16 -14.20 3.98
C ILE A 88 -0.27 -14.95 2.72
N MET A 89 0.70 -15.55 2.03
CA MET A 89 0.54 -16.10 0.69
C MET A 89 0.31 -17.61 0.74
N ALA A 90 -0.35 -18.15 -0.29
CA ALA A 90 -0.47 -19.59 -0.46
C ALA A 90 0.92 -20.20 -0.68
N ASN A 91 1.18 -21.40 -0.16
CA ASN A 91 2.51 -22.02 -0.15
C ASN A 91 3.23 -22.00 -1.53
N ARG A 92 2.49 -22.20 -2.62
CA ARG A 92 3.03 -22.18 -4.00
C ARG A 92 3.48 -20.80 -4.51
N HIS A 93 3.12 -19.73 -3.81
CA HIS A 93 3.41 -18.33 -4.16
C HIS A 93 4.22 -17.64 -3.06
N LYS A 94 4.88 -18.39 -2.18
CA LYS A 94 5.79 -17.80 -1.19
C LYS A 94 7.09 -17.42 -1.88
N SER A 95 7.56 -16.19 -1.71
CA SER A 95 8.76 -15.61 -2.35
C SER A 95 10.09 -16.18 -1.82
N ALA A 96 10.13 -17.41 -1.33
CA ALA A 96 11.35 -18.03 -0.81
C ALA A 96 12.33 -18.46 -1.92
N VAL A 97 11.98 -18.24 -3.19
CA VAL A 97 12.83 -18.55 -4.35
C VAL A 97 13.51 -17.25 -4.81
N PRO A 98 14.86 -17.19 -4.89
CA PRO A 98 15.59 -15.99 -5.31
C PRO A 98 15.11 -15.39 -6.63
N GLU A 99 14.75 -16.23 -7.60
CA GLU A 99 14.24 -15.83 -8.91
C GLU A 99 12.93 -15.04 -8.84
N ILE A 100 12.08 -15.35 -7.85
CA ILE A 100 10.83 -14.63 -7.60
C ILE A 100 11.14 -13.26 -6.98
N ILE A 101 12.13 -13.20 -6.09
CA ILE A 101 12.53 -11.95 -5.44
C ILE A 101 13.02 -10.92 -6.47
N ASP A 102 13.92 -11.32 -7.37
CA ASP A 102 14.45 -10.40 -8.39
C ASP A 102 13.38 -9.91 -9.37
N LYS A 103 12.34 -10.72 -9.60
CA LYS A 103 11.20 -10.34 -10.46
C LYS A 103 10.23 -9.39 -9.77
N GLU A 104 10.01 -9.55 -8.47
CA GLU A 104 8.98 -8.84 -7.71
C GLU A 104 9.48 -7.56 -7.06
N PHE A 105 10.77 -7.48 -6.77
CA PHE A 105 11.36 -6.35 -6.07
C PHE A 105 12.39 -5.66 -6.97
N SER A 106 12.16 -4.38 -7.23
CA SER A 106 13.15 -3.47 -7.81
C SER A 106 13.33 -2.27 -6.90
N ALA A 107 14.50 -1.64 -6.99
CA ALA A 107 14.77 -0.38 -6.33
C ALA A 107 15.27 0.61 -7.40
N GLU A 108 14.60 1.74 -7.51
CA GLU A 108 14.97 2.82 -8.42
C GLU A 108 15.51 4.00 -7.60
N LEU A 109 16.62 4.58 -8.06
CA LEU A 109 17.08 5.85 -7.53
C LEU A 109 16.26 6.97 -8.18
N PRO A 110 15.85 8.00 -7.40
CA PRO A 110 15.18 9.15 -7.98
C PRO A 110 16.10 9.80 -9.00
N ASP A 111 15.51 10.18 -10.14
CA ASP A 111 16.24 10.93 -11.16
C ASP A 111 16.78 12.23 -10.55
N LYS A 112 17.98 12.63 -10.97
CA LYS A 112 18.67 13.81 -10.38
C LYS A 112 18.05 15.13 -10.82
N HIS A 113 17.04 15.10 -11.69
CA HIS A 113 16.51 16.25 -12.41
C HIS A 113 14.98 16.31 -12.36
#